data_AF-A0A840B1W2-F1
#
_entry.id   AF-A0A840B1W2-F1
#
_cell.length_a   1.000
_cell.length_b   1.000
_cell.length_c   1.000
_cell.angle_alpha   90.00
_cell.angle_beta   90.00
_cell.angle_gamma   90.00
#
_symmetry.space_group_name_H-M   'P 1'
#
loop_
_entity.id
_entity.type
_entity.pdbx_description
1 polymer ?
#
loop_
_entity_poly.entity_id
_entity_poly.type
_entity_poly.pdbx_seq_one_letter_code
_entity_poly.pdbx_strand_id
1 'polypeptide(L)'
;MIHSWIRGAALGATALVLAAQSTSTQAEVQLGRESGGDFSVSVMSWWEIPFRTVVRQRYDFSCGSAAVATILTHHYDRPTSEQEPFKAMWAKGDKALIRKVGFSMFDMKDYLTDLGYTTEGFRLKVADLQKIKRPLIVLLDLNGFKHFVVIKGISANRVLTGDSVLGLTQYSTRDFERMWNGIALAIVKTPEPKRPKFNMAGDWGPWSQAPLEEGNDALAVSVGDLTSHLPPEYQLTPTILLDVRVGTIP
;
A
#
# COMPACT_ATOMS: atom_id res chain seq x y z
N MET A 1 25.33 47.22 49.41
CA MET A 1 24.64 46.03 49.96
C MET A 1 23.55 45.67 48.96
N ILE A 2 23.82 44.92 47.89
CA ILE A 2 23.93 43.44 47.78
C ILE A 2 22.74 42.74 48.43
N HIS A 3 21.83 42.18 47.62
CA HIS A 3 21.48 40.75 47.47
C HIS A 3 20.39 40.66 46.35
N SER A 4 20.72 40.10 45.18
CA SER A 4 20.16 38.85 44.57
C SER A 4 18.66 38.65 44.85
N TRP A 5 17.80 38.37 43.86
CA TRP A 5 17.58 37.02 43.32
C TRP A 5 17.14 37.05 41.85
N ILE A 6 18.00 36.56 40.97
CA ILE A 6 17.64 35.97 39.67
C ILE A 6 17.83 34.47 39.85
N ARG A 7 16.82 33.67 39.51
CA ARG A 7 16.89 32.31 38.90
C ARG A 7 15.62 31.53 39.23
N GLY A 8 14.93 31.02 38.20
CA GLY A 8 13.96 29.94 38.42
C GLY A 8 12.78 29.84 37.45
N ALA A 9 12.88 30.26 36.19
CA ALA A 9 11.84 29.94 35.22
C ALA A 9 12.41 30.04 33.80
N ALA A 10 12.79 28.91 33.20
CA ALA A 10 12.81 28.66 31.74
C ALA A 10 13.77 27.52 31.36
N LEU A 11 13.56 26.28 31.83
CA LEU A 11 14.30 25.13 31.29
C LEU A 11 13.48 23.82 31.21
N GLY A 12 12.14 23.87 31.36
CA GLY A 12 11.29 22.67 31.41
C GLY A 12 10.42 22.37 30.19
N ALA A 13 10.32 23.28 29.21
CA ALA A 13 9.29 23.19 28.17
C ALA A 13 9.79 22.81 26.75
N THR A 14 11.10 22.62 26.56
CA THR A 14 11.67 22.39 25.23
C THR A 14 11.89 20.91 24.87
N ALA A 15 11.59 19.98 25.78
CA ALA A 15 11.84 18.55 25.58
C ALA A 15 10.64 17.73 25.07
N LEU A 16 9.45 18.34 24.90
CA LEU A 16 8.21 17.59 24.64
C LEU A 16 7.64 17.69 23.22
N VAL A 17 8.40 18.22 22.25
CA VAL A 17 7.88 18.45 20.87
C VAL A 17 8.52 17.56 19.80
N LEU A 18 9.58 16.78 20.11
CA LEU A 18 10.27 15.98 19.08
C LEU A 18 9.75 14.55 18.85
N ALA A 19 8.75 14.07 19.61
CA ALA A 19 8.38 12.65 19.56
C ALA A 19 7.25 12.28 18.55
N ALA A 20 6.74 13.22 17.75
CA ALA A 20 5.53 12.97 16.93
C ALA A 20 5.78 12.81 15.41
N GLN A 21 7.03 12.75 14.95
CA GLN A 21 7.31 12.51 13.53
C GLN A 21 7.61 11.03 13.28
N SER A 22 6.57 10.22 13.23
CA SER A 22 6.66 8.85 12.70
C SER A 22 6.77 8.90 11.18
N THR A 23 7.94 9.26 10.65
CA THR A 23 8.25 9.05 9.23
C THR A 23 8.25 7.55 8.97
N SER A 24 7.53 7.09 7.95
CA SER A 24 7.67 5.71 7.47
C SER A 24 9.14 5.47 7.12
N THR A 25 9.84 4.66 7.91
CA THR A 25 11.22 4.31 7.63
C THR A 25 11.23 3.42 6.38
N GLN A 26 11.62 3.98 5.24
CA GLN A 26 12.08 3.16 4.13
C GLN A 26 13.38 2.50 4.57
N ALA A 27 13.43 1.18 4.52
CA ALA A 27 14.65 0.45 4.82
C ALA A 27 15.63 0.68 3.66
N GLU A 28 16.67 1.46 3.90
CA GLU A 28 17.71 1.76 2.92
C GLU A 28 18.98 1.04 3.33
N VAL A 29 19.55 0.23 2.43
CA VAL A 29 20.86 -0.39 2.62
C VAL A 29 21.89 0.41 1.83
N GLN A 30 22.89 0.94 2.52
CA GLN A 30 24.07 1.52 1.89
C GLN A 30 25.08 0.40 1.64
N LEU A 31 25.35 0.10 0.38
CA LEU A 31 26.42 -0.82 0.00
C LEU A 31 27.74 -0.05 0.00
N GLY A 32 28.80 -0.67 0.53
CA GLY A 32 30.10 -0.06 0.78
C GLY A 32 30.85 0.34 -0.50
N ARG A 33 31.92 1.15 -0.30
CA ARG A 33 32.74 1.79 -1.35
C ARG A 33 33.68 0.85 -2.11
N GLU A 34 33.37 -0.42 -2.31
CA GLU A 34 34.25 -1.35 -3.04
C GLU A 34 34.32 -1.11 -4.57
N SER A 35 33.45 -0.27 -5.16
CA SER A 35 33.45 -0.01 -6.63
C SER A 35 33.15 1.42 -7.08
N GLY A 36 33.19 2.42 -6.19
CA GLY A 36 33.21 3.84 -6.60
C GLY A 36 31.84 4.48 -6.90
N GLY A 37 30.75 3.98 -6.32
CA GLY A 37 29.45 4.67 -6.33
C GLY A 37 28.71 4.47 -5.01
N ASP A 38 28.02 5.51 -4.53
CA ASP A 38 27.06 5.36 -3.43
C ASP A 38 25.75 4.80 -4.03
N PHE A 39 25.42 3.55 -3.67
CA PHE A 39 24.18 2.91 -4.08
C PHE A 39 23.20 2.89 -2.90
N SER A 40 22.05 3.52 -3.12
CA SER A 40 20.89 3.48 -2.22
C SER A 40 19.90 2.45 -2.74
N VAL A 41 19.64 1.40 -1.97
CA VAL A 41 18.64 0.39 -2.32
C VAL A 41 17.50 0.44 -1.31
N SER A 42 16.29 0.75 -1.80
CA SER A 42 15.06 0.62 -1.01
C SER A 42 14.69 -0.85 -0.88
N VAL A 43 14.60 -1.34 0.36
CA VAL A 43 14.20 -2.71 0.70
C VAL A 43 12.74 -2.71 1.14
N MET A 44 11.99 -3.73 0.71
CA MET A 44 10.63 -4.01 1.15
C MET A 44 10.55 -5.45 1.66
N SER A 45 9.71 -5.71 2.66
CA SER A 45 9.45 -7.09 3.07
C SER A 45 8.66 -7.82 2.00
N TRP A 46 8.83 -9.15 1.91
CA TRP A 46 8.09 -10.02 0.97
C TRP A 46 6.57 -9.82 1.05
N TRP A 47 6.06 -9.53 2.24
CA TRP A 47 4.64 -9.34 2.48
C TRP A 47 4.10 -7.98 2.02
N GLU A 48 4.98 -6.98 1.85
CA GLU A 48 4.63 -5.64 1.37
C GLU A 48 4.72 -5.50 -0.16
N ILE A 49 5.39 -6.42 -0.85
CA ILE A 49 5.58 -6.34 -2.32
C ILE A 49 4.24 -6.27 -3.09
N PRO A 50 3.19 -7.02 -2.73
CA PRO A 50 1.88 -6.86 -3.38
C PRO A 50 1.30 -5.45 -3.21
N PHE A 51 1.70 -4.72 -2.16
CA PHE A 51 1.21 -3.39 -1.80
C PHE A 51 2.15 -2.25 -2.22
N ARG A 52 3.21 -2.53 -3.00
CA ARG A 52 4.21 -1.52 -3.43
C ARG A 52 3.65 -0.24 -4.04
N THR A 53 2.48 -0.30 -4.66
CA THR A 53 1.74 0.88 -5.17
C THR A 53 0.28 0.91 -4.75
N VAL A 54 -0.03 0.34 -3.58
CA VAL A 54 -1.37 0.28 -2.98
C VAL A 54 -1.29 0.54 -1.48
N VAL A 55 -2.09 1.47 -0.98
CA VAL A 55 -2.20 1.71 0.47
C VAL A 55 -3.03 0.58 1.08
N ARG A 56 -2.41 -0.22 1.95
CA ARG A 56 -3.06 -1.32 2.65
C ARG A 56 -4.03 -0.80 3.70
N GLN A 57 -5.23 -1.39 3.77
CA GLN A 57 -6.21 -1.03 4.81
C GLN A 57 -5.86 -1.66 6.16
N ARG A 58 -6.24 -0.98 7.25
CA ARG A 58 -6.07 -1.47 8.62
C ARG A 58 -7.36 -1.94 9.28
N TYR A 59 -8.53 -1.59 8.73
CA TYR A 59 -9.84 -1.95 9.28
C TYR A 59 -10.73 -2.59 8.21
N ASP A 60 -11.70 -3.41 8.63
CA ASP A 60 -12.56 -4.14 7.69
C ASP A 60 -13.48 -3.23 6.86
N PHE A 61 -13.79 -2.04 7.38
CA PHE A 61 -14.69 -1.07 6.76
C PHE A 61 -13.97 0.14 6.14
N SER A 62 -12.63 0.09 6.05
CA SER A 62 -11.79 1.21 5.58
C SER A 62 -11.28 1.07 4.14
N CYS A 63 -11.80 0.11 3.37
CA CYS A 63 -11.44 -0.08 1.96
C CYS A 63 -11.62 1.19 1.12
N GLY A 64 -12.70 1.97 1.37
CA GLY A 64 -12.91 3.26 0.70
C GLY A 64 -11.82 4.29 1.00
N SER A 65 -11.44 4.46 2.28
CA SER A 65 -10.34 5.35 2.65
C SER A 65 -9.00 4.90 2.09
N ALA A 66 -8.74 3.59 2.06
CA ALA A 66 -7.52 3.04 1.49
C ALA A 66 -7.48 3.21 -0.04
N ALA A 67 -8.62 3.09 -0.74
CA ALA A 67 -8.72 3.36 -2.17
C ALA A 67 -8.44 4.83 -2.50
N VAL A 68 -8.99 5.76 -1.70
CA VAL A 68 -8.70 7.20 -1.83
C VAL A 68 -7.22 7.49 -1.54
N ALA A 69 -6.66 6.93 -0.47
CA ALA A 69 -5.24 7.08 -0.16
C ALA A 69 -4.34 6.55 -1.28
N THR A 70 -4.71 5.40 -1.86
CA THR A 70 -4.01 4.77 -2.99
C THR A 70 -4.04 5.66 -4.23
N ILE A 71 -5.21 6.19 -4.60
CA ILE A 71 -5.34 7.00 -5.82
C ILE A 71 -4.57 8.31 -5.66
N LEU A 72 -4.69 8.98 -4.51
CA LEU A 72 -3.99 10.25 -4.26
C LEU A 72 -2.46 10.06 -4.24
N THR A 73 -1.98 9.04 -3.53
CA THR A 73 -0.54 8.79 -3.36
C THR A 73 0.13 8.36 -4.66
N HIS A 74 -0.40 7.32 -5.31
CA HIS A 74 0.30 6.68 -6.43
C HIS A 74 -0.09 7.22 -7.80
N HIS A 75 -1.24 7.89 -7.92
CA HIS A 75 -1.72 8.38 -9.22
C HIS A 75 -1.72 9.91 -9.33
N TYR A 76 -1.87 10.64 -8.22
CA TYR A 76 -1.92 12.10 -8.22
C TYR A 76 -0.74 12.75 -7.49
N ASP A 77 0.29 11.97 -7.10
CA ASP A 77 1.51 12.47 -6.44
C ASP A 77 1.24 13.26 -5.16
N ARG A 78 0.15 12.92 -4.45
CA ARG A 78 -0.19 13.49 -3.14
C ARG A 78 -0.07 12.39 -2.08
N PRO A 79 1.09 12.27 -1.38
CA PRO A 79 1.27 11.29 -0.32
C PRO A 79 0.15 11.40 0.72
N THR A 80 -0.65 10.34 0.84
CA THR A 80 -1.84 10.29 1.67
C THR A 80 -1.88 8.94 2.39
N SER A 81 -1.85 8.97 3.71
CA SER A 81 -2.03 7.74 4.51
C SER A 81 -3.51 7.35 4.54
N GLU A 82 -3.83 6.08 4.87
CA GLU A 82 -5.23 5.64 5.06
C GLU A 82 -5.96 6.47 6.14
N GLN A 83 -5.26 6.88 7.20
CA GLN A 83 -5.87 7.53 8.36
C GLN A 83 -6.46 8.91 8.04
N GLU A 84 -5.89 9.62 7.08
CA GLU A 84 -6.32 10.97 6.70
C GLU A 84 -7.73 10.99 6.08
N PRO A 85 -8.00 10.28 4.95
CA PRO A 85 -9.35 10.17 4.41
C PRO A 85 -10.28 9.46 5.39
N PHE A 86 -9.80 8.47 6.15
CA PHE A 86 -10.61 7.79 7.15
C PHE A 86 -11.19 8.77 8.17
N LYS A 87 -10.35 9.59 8.81
CA LYS A 87 -10.79 10.54 9.85
C LYS A 87 -11.73 11.61 9.28
N ALA A 88 -11.41 12.14 8.10
CA ALA A 88 -12.21 13.18 7.46
C ALA A 88 -13.60 12.67 7.06
N MET A 89 -13.65 11.53 6.36
CA MET A 89 -14.93 10.91 5.97
C MET A 89 -15.73 10.45 7.19
N TRP A 90 -15.06 9.91 8.22
CA TRP A 90 -15.73 9.49 9.46
C TRP A 90 -16.34 10.65 10.27
N ALA A 91 -15.71 11.82 10.22
CA ALA A 91 -16.19 13.01 10.92
C ALA A 91 -17.51 13.54 10.33
N LYS A 92 -17.68 13.44 9.01
CA LYS A 92 -18.84 13.95 8.28
C LYS A 92 -19.91 12.90 7.99
N GLY A 93 -19.52 11.65 7.80
CA GLY A 93 -20.41 10.56 7.40
C GLY A 93 -21.24 9.99 8.55
N ASP A 94 -22.23 9.16 8.20
CA ASP A 94 -23.06 8.45 9.17
C ASP A 94 -22.27 7.29 9.80
N LYS A 95 -21.83 7.49 11.04
CA LYS A 95 -21.03 6.53 11.81
C LYS A 95 -21.74 5.18 11.99
N ALA A 96 -23.07 5.16 12.12
CA ALA A 96 -23.82 3.92 12.28
C ALA A 96 -23.82 3.12 10.96
N LEU A 97 -24.01 3.82 9.85
CA LEU A 97 -23.96 3.22 8.52
C LEU A 97 -22.55 2.74 8.16
N ILE A 98 -21.52 3.58 8.36
CA ILE A 98 -20.13 3.25 8.02
C ILE A 98 -19.66 2.00 8.77
N ARG A 99 -20.04 1.83 10.05
CA ARG A 99 -19.70 0.60 10.80
C ARG A 99 -20.32 -0.66 10.21
N LYS A 100 -21.48 -0.53 9.56
CA LYS A 100 -22.24 -1.67 9.04
C LYS A 100 -21.84 -2.04 7.62
N VAL A 101 -21.60 -1.04 6.77
CA VAL A 101 -21.41 -1.25 5.31
C VAL A 101 -20.15 -0.61 4.74
N GLY A 102 -19.36 0.10 5.55
CA GLY A 102 -18.19 0.86 5.11
C GLY A 102 -18.50 2.23 4.53
N PHE A 103 -17.46 2.92 4.07
CA PHE A 103 -17.59 4.23 3.41
C PHE A 103 -18.28 4.11 2.06
N SER A 104 -19.11 5.09 1.72
CA SER A 104 -19.77 5.18 0.42
C SER A 104 -18.95 5.96 -0.61
N MET A 105 -19.33 5.89 -1.89
CA MET A 105 -18.76 6.76 -2.92
C MET A 105 -19.06 8.24 -2.67
N PHE A 106 -20.17 8.55 -1.99
CA PHE A 106 -20.50 9.92 -1.63
C PHE A 106 -19.53 10.46 -0.58
N ASP A 107 -19.19 9.68 0.44
CA ASP A 107 -18.19 10.06 1.45
C ASP A 107 -16.83 10.36 0.80
N MET A 108 -16.41 9.50 -0.14
CA MET A 108 -15.18 9.70 -0.91
C MET A 108 -15.24 10.95 -1.79
N LYS A 109 -16.38 11.21 -2.45
CA LYS A 109 -16.59 12.42 -3.25
C LYS A 109 -16.51 13.68 -2.39
N ASP A 110 -17.14 13.70 -1.23
CA ASP A 110 -17.14 14.84 -0.32
C ASP A 110 -15.71 15.16 0.16
N TYR A 111 -14.97 14.15 0.62
CA TYR A 111 -13.57 14.32 1.02
C TYR A 111 -12.67 14.83 -0.11
N LEU A 112 -12.80 14.26 -1.32
CA LEU A 112 -12.02 14.72 -2.47
C LEU A 112 -12.39 16.17 -2.86
N THR A 113 -13.65 16.56 -2.68
CA THR A 113 -14.14 17.92 -2.93
C THR A 113 -13.53 18.92 -1.95
N ASP A 114 -13.42 18.57 -0.66
CA ASP A 114 -12.74 19.41 0.35
C ASP A 114 -11.28 19.69 -0.03
N LEU A 115 -10.63 18.73 -0.67
CA LEU A 115 -9.26 18.85 -1.16
C LEU A 115 -9.13 19.61 -2.48
N GLY A 116 -10.23 20.11 -3.05
CA GLY A 116 -10.27 20.85 -4.31
C GLY A 116 -10.29 19.97 -5.57
N TYR A 117 -10.49 18.65 -5.44
CA TYR A 117 -10.70 17.78 -6.59
C TYR A 117 -12.17 17.78 -7.00
N THR A 118 -12.44 17.87 -8.30
CA THR A 118 -13.79 17.63 -8.82
C THR A 118 -13.93 16.16 -9.15
N THR A 119 -14.88 15.47 -8.54
CA THR A 119 -15.14 14.04 -8.77
C THR A 119 -16.57 13.77 -9.19
N GLU A 120 -16.74 12.81 -10.10
CA GLU A 120 -18.04 12.42 -10.61
C GLU A 120 -18.21 10.91 -10.62
N GLY A 121 -19.43 10.47 -10.30
CA GLY A 121 -19.86 9.09 -10.38
C GLY A 121 -20.35 8.79 -11.80
N PHE A 122 -19.83 7.73 -12.40
CA PHE A 122 -20.18 7.29 -13.74
C PHE A 122 -20.71 5.87 -13.73
N ARG A 123 -21.61 5.58 -14.67
CA ARG A 123 -21.97 4.21 -15.06
C ARG A 123 -21.28 3.90 -16.38
N LEU A 124 -20.31 3.00 -16.33
CA LEU A 124 -19.38 2.69 -17.41
C LEU A 124 -19.47 1.21 -17.78
N LYS A 125 -19.11 0.90 -19.02
CA LYS A 125 -18.83 -0.46 -19.47
C LYS A 125 -17.32 -0.69 -19.48
N VAL A 126 -16.90 -1.96 -19.50
CA VAL A 126 -15.47 -2.30 -19.57
C VAL A 126 -14.81 -1.75 -20.84
N ALA A 127 -15.56 -1.67 -21.95
CA ALA A 127 -15.10 -1.02 -23.19
C ALA A 127 -14.78 0.48 -23.02
N ASP A 128 -15.42 1.17 -22.09
CA ASP A 128 -15.18 2.60 -21.84
C ASP A 128 -13.86 2.81 -21.07
N LEU A 129 -13.45 1.85 -20.25
CA LEU A 129 -12.19 1.90 -19.50
C LEU A 129 -10.98 2.04 -20.42
N GLN A 130 -10.99 1.36 -21.58
CA GLN A 130 -9.93 1.44 -22.59
C GLN A 130 -9.81 2.83 -23.23
N LYS A 131 -10.91 3.61 -23.24
CA LYS A 131 -10.95 4.97 -23.78
C LYS A 131 -10.56 6.00 -22.74
N ILE A 132 -11.02 5.83 -21.49
CA ILE A 132 -10.81 6.78 -20.40
C ILE A 132 -9.33 6.88 -20.02
N LYS A 133 -8.62 5.74 -19.95
CA LYS A 133 -7.18 5.65 -19.63
C LYS A 133 -6.76 6.48 -18.39
N ARG A 134 -7.59 6.47 -17.35
CA ARG A 134 -7.36 7.19 -16.09
C ARG A 134 -7.73 6.28 -14.92
N PRO A 135 -7.14 6.47 -13.73
CA PRO A 135 -7.45 5.66 -12.57
C PRO A 135 -8.85 5.97 -12.07
N LEU A 136 -9.55 4.92 -11.62
CA LEU A 136 -10.94 4.98 -11.17
C LEU A 136 -11.09 4.17 -9.88
N ILE A 137 -11.92 4.65 -8.95
CA ILE A 137 -12.34 3.84 -7.81
C ILE A 137 -13.63 3.13 -8.22
N VAL A 138 -13.68 1.82 -8.11
CA VAL A 138 -14.83 1.00 -8.52
C VAL A 138 -15.27 0.09 -7.39
N LEU A 139 -16.54 -0.33 -7.44
CA LEU A 139 -17.12 -1.27 -6.49
C LEU A 139 -17.24 -2.66 -7.14
N LEU A 140 -16.46 -3.61 -6.64
CA LEU A 140 -16.57 -5.02 -7.01
C LEU A 140 -17.54 -5.75 -6.08
N ASP A 141 -18.19 -6.77 -6.60
CA ASP A 141 -18.98 -7.75 -5.86
C ASP A 141 -18.33 -9.12 -5.98
N LEU A 142 -17.68 -9.56 -4.90
CA LEU A 142 -17.01 -10.84 -4.79
C LEU A 142 -17.92 -11.81 -4.03
N ASN A 143 -18.91 -12.37 -4.73
CA ASN A 143 -19.88 -13.32 -4.17
C ASN A 143 -20.62 -12.79 -2.92
N GLY A 144 -21.10 -11.54 -2.96
CA GLY A 144 -21.79 -10.87 -1.87
C GLY A 144 -20.89 -9.98 -1.01
N PHE A 145 -19.57 -10.07 -1.16
CA PHE A 145 -18.63 -9.15 -0.55
C PHE A 145 -18.38 -7.94 -1.46
N LYS A 146 -18.95 -6.79 -1.09
CA LYS A 146 -18.80 -5.54 -1.83
C LYS A 146 -17.52 -4.82 -1.40
N HIS A 147 -16.63 -4.55 -2.35
CA HIS A 147 -15.30 -4.06 -2.06
C HIS A 147 -14.84 -2.96 -3.01
N PHE A 148 -14.24 -1.90 -2.47
CA PHE A 148 -13.69 -0.82 -3.28
C PHE A 148 -12.27 -1.14 -3.72
N VAL A 149 -12.03 -1.05 -5.02
CA VAL A 149 -10.70 -1.23 -5.61
C VAL A 149 -10.37 -0.07 -6.54
N VAL A 150 -9.08 0.18 -6.74
CA VAL A 150 -8.61 1.19 -7.69
C VAL A 150 -8.25 0.50 -9.00
N ILE A 151 -8.87 0.88 -10.12
CA ILE A 151 -8.37 0.49 -11.45
C ILE A 151 -7.09 1.29 -11.70
N LYS A 152 -5.96 0.59 -11.77
CA LYS A 152 -4.64 1.20 -11.98
C LYS A 152 -4.18 1.12 -13.44
N GLY A 153 -4.68 0.15 -14.18
CA GLY A 153 -4.30 -0.08 -15.58
C GLY A 153 -5.30 -0.96 -16.31
N ILE A 154 -5.27 -0.88 -17.64
CA ILE A 154 -6.04 -1.75 -18.52
C ILE A 154 -5.18 -2.15 -19.71
N SER A 155 -5.19 -3.44 -20.02
CA SER A 155 -4.60 -4.04 -21.21
C SER A 155 -5.72 -4.59 -22.11
N ALA A 156 -5.36 -5.20 -23.24
CA ALA A 156 -6.33 -5.73 -24.20
C ALA A 156 -7.30 -6.75 -23.58
N ASN A 157 -6.80 -7.61 -22.68
CA ASN A 157 -7.56 -8.72 -22.08
C ASN A 157 -7.51 -8.76 -20.55
N ARG A 158 -6.88 -7.77 -19.91
CA ARG A 158 -6.68 -7.73 -18.46
C ARG A 158 -6.95 -6.36 -17.86
N VAL A 159 -7.46 -6.37 -16.63
CA VAL A 159 -7.65 -5.18 -15.79
C VAL A 159 -6.73 -5.32 -14.58
N LEU A 160 -5.89 -4.32 -14.35
CA LEU A 160 -5.02 -4.24 -13.20
C LEU A 160 -5.71 -3.40 -12.12
N THR A 161 -5.89 -4.00 -10.95
CA THR A 161 -6.52 -3.37 -9.79
C THR A 161 -5.54 -3.27 -8.62
N GLY A 162 -5.58 -2.15 -7.92
CA GLY A 162 -5.02 -2.01 -6.58
C GLY A 162 -6.11 -2.27 -5.55
N ASP A 163 -6.02 -3.42 -4.88
CA ASP A 163 -6.93 -3.85 -3.83
C ASP A 163 -6.27 -3.62 -2.47
N SER A 164 -6.95 -2.93 -1.55
CA SER A 164 -6.41 -2.62 -0.22
C SER A 164 -6.24 -3.82 0.70
N VAL A 165 -6.79 -4.98 0.33
CA VAL A 165 -6.73 -6.27 1.04
C VAL A 165 -5.76 -7.22 0.35
N LEU A 166 -5.79 -7.31 -0.99
CA LEU A 166 -5.01 -8.28 -1.77
C LEU A 166 -3.72 -7.68 -2.38
N GLY A 167 -3.62 -6.36 -2.47
CA GLY A 167 -2.56 -5.66 -3.19
C GLY A 167 -2.85 -5.59 -4.69
N LEU A 168 -1.79 -5.59 -5.50
CA LEU A 168 -1.89 -5.56 -6.96
C LEU A 168 -2.42 -6.89 -7.51
N THR A 169 -3.61 -6.83 -8.10
CA THR A 169 -4.30 -8.00 -8.66
C THR A 169 -4.61 -7.78 -10.13
N GLN A 170 -4.49 -8.82 -10.95
CA GLN A 170 -4.85 -8.80 -12.37
C GLN A 170 -6.02 -9.72 -12.63
N TYR A 171 -7.09 -9.17 -13.18
CA TYR A 171 -8.26 -9.92 -13.60
C TYR A 171 -8.33 -10.00 -15.12
N SER A 172 -8.88 -11.09 -15.66
CA SER A 172 -9.31 -11.07 -17.06
C SER A 172 -10.43 -10.06 -17.24
N THR A 173 -10.54 -9.43 -18.41
CA THR A 173 -11.62 -8.50 -18.73
C THR A 173 -13.00 -9.11 -18.47
N ARG A 174 -13.17 -10.40 -18.79
CA ARG A 174 -14.41 -11.17 -18.58
C ARG A 174 -14.73 -11.39 -17.11
N ASP A 175 -13.73 -11.72 -16.28
CA ASP A 175 -13.95 -11.92 -14.85
C ASP A 175 -14.27 -10.61 -14.17
N PHE A 176 -13.53 -9.56 -14.52
CA PHE A 176 -13.76 -8.22 -14.02
C PHE A 176 -15.18 -7.73 -14.34
N GLU A 177 -15.65 -7.93 -15.57
CA GLU A 177 -17.01 -7.57 -15.99
C GLU A 177 -18.11 -8.29 -15.19
N ARG A 178 -17.86 -9.54 -14.77
CA ARG A 178 -18.82 -10.31 -13.95
C ARG A 178 -18.91 -9.80 -12.52
N MET A 179 -17.81 -9.31 -11.96
CA MET A 179 -17.73 -8.82 -10.58
C MET A 179 -18.07 -7.34 -10.46
N TRP A 180 -17.92 -6.56 -11.52
CA TRP A 180 -18.13 -5.12 -11.50
C TRP A 180 -19.55 -4.73 -11.91
N ASN A 181 -20.21 -3.92 -11.08
CA ASN A 181 -21.58 -3.44 -11.34
C ASN A 181 -21.66 -2.24 -12.32
N GLY A 182 -20.53 -1.82 -12.90
CA GLY A 182 -20.41 -0.70 -13.82
C GLY A 182 -20.31 0.68 -13.16
N ILE A 183 -20.35 0.78 -11.83
CA ILE A 183 -20.25 2.07 -11.13
C ILE A 183 -18.77 2.40 -10.87
N ALA A 184 -18.36 3.61 -11.23
CA ALA A 184 -17.03 4.14 -10.99
C ALA A 184 -17.09 5.57 -10.46
N LEU A 185 -16.20 5.90 -9.53
CA LEU A 185 -15.89 7.27 -9.12
C LEU A 185 -14.61 7.72 -9.83
N ALA A 186 -14.71 8.82 -10.59
CA ALA A 186 -13.59 9.39 -11.33
C ALA A 186 -13.27 10.81 -10.87
N ILE A 187 -11.99 11.13 -10.71
CA ILE A 187 -11.52 12.50 -10.50
C ILE A 187 -11.48 13.20 -11.86
N VAL A 188 -12.37 14.13 -12.14
CA VAL A 188 -12.49 14.85 -13.42
C VAL A 188 -11.52 16.03 -13.50
N LYS A 189 -11.37 16.77 -12.40
CA LYS A 189 -10.47 17.93 -12.31
C LYS A 189 -9.63 17.85 -11.04
N THR A 190 -8.37 18.23 -11.16
CA THR A 190 -7.39 18.29 -10.07
C THR A 190 -7.12 19.76 -9.69
N PRO A 191 -6.72 20.05 -8.44
CA PRO A 191 -6.30 21.39 -8.03
C PRO A 191 -5.14 21.92 -8.87
N GLU A 192 -4.16 21.04 -9.14
CA GLU A 192 -3.03 21.33 -10.03
C GLU A 192 -3.21 20.58 -11.35
N PRO A 193 -3.08 21.23 -12.52
CA PRO A 193 -3.29 20.61 -13.81
C PRO A 193 -2.16 19.62 -14.14
N LYS A 194 -2.31 18.37 -13.69
CA LYS A 194 -1.37 17.28 -13.93
C LYS A 194 -2.12 16.01 -14.36
N ARG A 195 -1.59 15.32 -15.36
CA ARG A 195 -2.15 14.03 -15.78
C ARG A 195 -1.85 12.98 -14.71
N PRO A 196 -2.85 12.18 -14.29
CA PRO A 196 -2.59 11.12 -13.34
C PRO A 196 -1.69 10.06 -13.96
N LYS A 197 -0.83 9.45 -13.14
CA LYS A 197 -0.13 8.23 -13.53
C LYS A 197 -1.18 7.15 -13.77
N PHE A 198 -1.06 6.38 -14.84
CA PHE A 198 -1.99 5.30 -15.16
C PHE A 198 -1.26 4.27 -15.99
N ASN A 199 -1.60 2.99 -15.81
CA ASN A 199 -1.03 1.88 -16.56
C ASN A 199 0.50 1.77 -16.45
N MET A 200 1.03 1.91 -15.23
CA MET A 200 2.47 1.89 -14.98
C MET A 200 3.05 0.49 -15.22
N ALA A 201 4.11 0.39 -16.03
CA ALA A 201 4.73 -0.89 -16.39
C ALA A 201 5.16 -1.72 -15.16
N GLY A 202 5.72 -1.07 -14.13
CA GLY A 202 6.16 -1.73 -12.89
C GLY A 202 5.03 -2.36 -12.05
N ASP A 203 3.77 -1.99 -12.31
CA ASP A 203 2.63 -2.59 -11.61
C ASP A 203 2.15 -3.90 -12.27
N TRP A 204 2.50 -4.14 -13.54
CA TRP A 204 2.08 -5.34 -14.30
C TRP A 204 2.97 -6.56 -14.06
N GLY A 205 4.22 -6.34 -13.64
CA GLY A 205 5.18 -7.40 -13.41
C GLY A 205 4.80 -8.29 -12.21
N PRO A 206 5.11 -9.60 -12.27
CA PRO A 206 5.02 -10.47 -11.10
C PRO A 206 5.88 -9.91 -9.96
N TRP A 207 5.39 -10.02 -8.72
CA TRP A 207 6.07 -9.51 -7.53
C TRP A 207 7.26 -10.36 -7.08
N SER A 208 7.44 -11.55 -7.65
CA SER A 208 8.59 -12.40 -7.45
C SER A 208 8.91 -13.11 -8.77
N GLN A 209 10.05 -12.76 -9.36
CA GLN A 209 10.71 -13.62 -10.31
C GLN A 209 11.94 -14.15 -9.59
N ALA A 210 12.08 -15.47 -9.54
CA ALA A 210 13.36 -16.05 -9.17
C ALA A 210 14.40 -15.50 -10.16
N PRO A 211 15.59 -15.06 -9.72
CA PRO A 211 16.69 -14.71 -10.61
C PRO A 211 17.17 -15.99 -11.30
N LEU A 212 16.38 -16.45 -12.27
CA LEU A 212 16.73 -17.54 -13.17
C LEU A 212 17.25 -16.86 -14.44
N GLU A 213 18.36 -17.38 -14.94
CA GLU A 213 19.15 -16.79 -16.02
C GLU A 213 18.30 -16.46 -17.27
N GLU A 214 17.85 -15.21 -17.38
CA GLU A 214 17.36 -14.62 -18.63
C GLU A 214 18.14 -13.33 -18.90
N GLY A 215 19.39 -13.48 -19.33
CA GLY A 215 20.17 -12.40 -19.93
C GLY A 215 21.64 -12.36 -19.52
N ASN A 216 22.53 -12.18 -20.51
CA ASN A 216 23.99 -12.16 -20.36
C ASN A 216 24.57 -11.03 -19.48
N ASP A 217 23.74 -10.16 -18.89
CA ASP A 217 24.17 -8.97 -18.14
C ASP A 217 23.66 -8.92 -16.68
N ALA A 218 22.99 -9.97 -16.19
CA ALA A 218 22.69 -10.10 -14.76
C ALA A 218 23.85 -10.81 -14.06
N LEU A 219 24.25 -10.30 -12.88
CA LEU A 219 25.22 -10.94 -11.98
C LEU A 219 24.98 -12.46 -11.95
N ALA A 220 25.89 -13.22 -12.57
CA ALA A 220 25.85 -14.67 -12.62
C ALA A 220 26.10 -15.20 -11.20
N VAL A 221 25.05 -15.30 -10.42
CA VAL A 221 25.07 -15.97 -9.11
C VAL A 221 24.47 -17.34 -9.34
N SER A 222 25.34 -18.32 -9.58
CA SER A 222 24.94 -19.71 -9.68
C SER A 222 24.33 -20.18 -8.35
N VAL A 223 23.44 -21.17 -8.39
CA VAL A 223 23.02 -21.90 -7.17
C VAL A 223 24.25 -22.40 -6.40
N GLY A 224 25.32 -22.76 -7.12
CA GLY A 224 26.62 -23.11 -6.54
C GLY A 224 27.25 -21.97 -5.72
N ASP A 225 27.16 -20.72 -6.19
CA ASP A 225 27.71 -19.54 -5.52
C ASP A 225 26.94 -19.13 -4.26
N LEU A 226 25.65 -19.48 -4.19
CA LEU A 226 24.84 -19.30 -2.97
C LEU A 226 25.13 -20.38 -1.92
N THR A 227 25.58 -21.56 -2.36
CA THR A 227 25.89 -22.70 -1.47
C THR A 227 27.36 -22.78 -1.06
N SER A 228 28.26 -22.11 -1.78
CA SER A 228 29.71 -22.14 -1.54
C SER A 228 30.12 -21.47 -0.24
N HIS A 229 29.26 -20.63 0.33
CA HIS A 229 29.47 -19.94 1.61
C HIS A 229 28.50 -20.37 2.72
N LEU A 230 27.78 -21.49 2.54
CA LEU A 230 27.03 -22.07 3.65
C LEU A 230 28.04 -22.52 4.72
N PRO A 231 27.92 -22.06 5.98
CA PRO A 231 28.67 -22.66 7.07
C PRO A 231 28.34 -24.16 7.09
N PRO A 232 29.31 -25.04 7.41
CA PRO A 232 29.06 -26.48 7.45
C PRO A 232 27.85 -26.75 8.35
N GLU A 233 27.00 -27.69 7.94
CA GLU A 233 25.83 -28.08 8.71
C GLU A 233 26.28 -28.52 10.11
N TYR A 234 26.09 -27.67 11.11
CA TYR A 234 26.04 -28.15 12.47
C TYR A 234 24.83 -29.06 12.51
N GLN A 235 25.09 -30.35 12.65
CA GLN A 235 24.09 -31.38 12.88
C GLN A 235 23.19 -30.89 14.01
N LEU A 236 22.02 -30.36 13.66
CA LEU A 236 20.97 -30.07 14.62
C LEU A 236 20.48 -31.44 15.07
N THR A 237 21.14 -32.02 16.07
CA THR A 237 20.52 -33.05 16.88
C THR A 237 19.28 -32.38 17.45
N PRO A 238 18.05 -32.78 17.07
CA PRO A 238 16.91 -32.27 17.77
C PRO A 238 17.02 -32.83 19.19
N THR A 239 17.46 -32.00 20.14
CA THR A 239 17.16 -32.25 21.54
C THR A 239 15.66 -32.06 21.65
N ILE A 240 14.91 -33.12 21.33
CA ILE A 240 13.51 -33.24 21.69
C ILE A 240 13.51 -33.23 23.22
N LEU A 241 13.31 -32.05 23.81
CA LEU A 241 12.94 -31.88 25.21
C LEU A 241 11.51 -32.43 25.37
N LEU A 242 11.39 -33.75 25.36
CA LEU A 242 10.26 -34.47 25.93
C LEU A 242 10.45 -34.46 27.44
N ASP A 243 10.11 -33.34 28.10
CA ASP A 243 9.82 -33.36 29.53
C ASP A 243 8.39 -33.89 29.74
N VAL A 244 8.18 -35.15 29.35
CA VAL A 244 7.03 -35.94 29.79
C VAL A 244 7.52 -36.64 31.05
N ARG A 245 7.26 -36.02 32.20
CA ARG A 245 7.23 -36.73 33.48
C ARG A 245 6.14 -37.78 33.42
N VAL A 246 6.50 -38.99 33.01
CA VAL A 246 5.74 -40.20 33.34
C VAL A 246 5.95 -40.46 34.83
N GLY A 247 5.03 -39.95 35.64
CA GLY A 247 4.90 -40.37 37.03
C GLY A 247 4.24 -41.75 37.07
N THR A 248 5.03 -42.79 37.23
CA THR A 248 4.57 -44.08 37.77
C THR A 248 5.27 -44.30 39.11
N ILE A 249 4.48 -44.32 40.17
CA ILE A 249 4.82 -44.78 41.52
C ILE A 249 3.71 -45.80 41.89
N PRO A 250 4.06 -46.95 42.50
CA PRO A 250 3.30 -48.20 42.47
C PRO A 250 1.91 -48.18 43.10
#